data_AF-A0A7S1CQ25-F1
#
_entry.id   AF-A0A7S1CQ25-F1
#
_cell.length_a   1.000
_cell.length_b   1.000
_cell.length_c   1.000
_cell.angle_alpha   90.00
_cell.angle_beta   90.00
_cell.angle_gamma   90.00
#
_symmetry.space_group_name_H-M   'P 1'
#
loop_
_entity.id
_entity.type
_entity.pdbx_description
1 polymer ?
#
loop_
_entity_poly.entity_id
_entity_poly.type
_entity_poly.pdbx_seq_one_letter_code
_entity_poly.pdbx_strand_id
1 'polypeptide(L)'
;EVAVGRFDGATNPRTRNFADMRTWLDANAERLRGRPVAMYCTGGVRCELASAHLRHLGVDDVVQLRGGVHRYLEYVGERRRRDEGGGGGAGGLFRGKLFVFDARRTVTAAEVGDSATPDDAAAAAARGDGGGSDSGGGA
;
A
#
# COMPACT_ATOMS: atom_id res chain seq x y z
N GLU A 1 -14.73 -2.53 -1.38
CA GLU A 1 -13.32 -2.41 -1.82
C GLU A 1 -12.63 -3.76 -1.94
N VAL A 2 -12.44 -4.52 -0.85
CA VAL A 2 -11.63 -5.75 -0.85
C VAL A 2 -12.15 -6.85 -1.81
N ALA A 3 -13.46 -6.89 -2.07
CA ALA A 3 -14.05 -7.80 -3.06
C ALA A 3 -13.71 -7.44 -4.52
N VAL A 4 -13.34 -6.18 -4.77
CA VAL A 4 -12.99 -5.67 -6.10
C VAL A 4 -11.52 -5.94 -6.42
N GLY A 5 -10.65 -5.77 -5.42
CA GLY A 5 -9.23 -6.09 -5.53
C GLY A 5 -8.50 -6.01 -4.20
N ARG A 6 -7.41 -6.77 -4.08
CA ARG A 6 -6.60 -6.89 -2.86
C ARG A 6 -5.21 -7.44 -3.15
N PHE A 7 -4.30 -7.28 -2.20
CA PHE A 7 -3.05 -8.05 -2.19
C PHE A 7 -3.31 -9.48 -1.71
N ASP A 8 -2.59 -10.44 -2.28
CA ASP A 8 -2.66 -11.84 -1.83
C ASP A 8 -2.23 -11.95 -0.36
N GLY A 9 -2.98 -12.72 0.43
CA GLY A 9 -2.75 -12.87 1.87
C GLY A 9 -3.23 -11.71 2.76
N ALA A 10 -3.77 -10.63 2.18
CA ALA A 10 -4.29 -9.50 2.97
C ALA A 10 -5.51 -9.88 3.82
N THR A 11 -5.48 -9.54 5.11
CA THR A 11 -6.63 -9.70 6.01
C THR A 11 -7.72 -8.71 5.64
N ASN A 12 -8.96 -9.19 5.46
CA ASN A 12 -10.12 -8.35 5.26
C ASN A 12 -10.82 -8.08 6.61
N PRO A 13 -10.79 -6.85 7.15
CA PRO A 13 -11.46 -6.52 8.42
C PRO A 13 -13.00 -6.54 8.30
N ARG A 14 -13.56 -6.66 7.08
CA ARG A 14 -15.01 -6.69 6.79
C ARG A 14 -15.78 -5.49 7.34
N THR A 15 -15.15 -4.31 7.29
CA THR A 15 -15.71 -3.04 7.78
C THR A 15 -16.42 -2.30 6.65
N ARG A 16 -17.50 -1.55 6.97
CA ARG A 16 -18.27 -0.80 5.96
C ARG A 16 -17.86 0.67 5.91
N ASN A 17 -17.39 1.21 7.03
CA ASN A 17 -16.94 2.58 7.17
C ASN A 17 -15.69 2.66 8.08
N PHE A 18 -15.16 3.88 8.26
CA PHE A 18 -13.97 4.08 9.08
C PHE A 18 -14.21 3.89 10.59
N ALA A 19 -15.41 4.19 11.10
CA ALA A 19 -15.74 3.96 12.50
C ALA A 19 -15.73 2.45 12.82
N ASP A 20 -16.33 1.62 11.95
CA ASP A 20 -16.27 0.16 12.07
C ASP A 20 -14.82 -0.35 12.09
N MET A 21 -13.94 0.30 11.30
CA MET A 21 -12.52 -0.05 11.26
C MET A 21 -11.83 0.22 12.60
N ARG A 22 -12.12 1.35 13.26
CA ARG A 22 -11.59 1.61 14.62
C ARG A 22 -12.05 0.54 15.60
N THR A 23 -13.34 0.21 15.61
CA THR A 23 -13.88 -0.87 16.45
C THR A 23 -13.20 -2.21 16.18
N TRP A 24 -12.93 -2.54 14.92
CA TRP A 24 -12.20 -3.75 14.58
C TRP A 24 -10.75 -3.73 15.08
N LEU A 25 -10.05 -2.59 14.96
CA LEU A 25 -8.68 -2.43 15.45
C LEU A 25 -8.62 -2.57 16.97
N ASP A 26 -9.55 -1.95 17.71
CA ASP A 26 -9.65 -2.07 19.17
C ASP A 26 -9.80 -3.53 19.58
N ALA A 27 -10.73 -4.26 18.94
CA ALA A 27 -10.98 -5.67 19.22
C ALA A 27 -9.83 -6.61 18.82
N ASN A 28 -8.89 -6.16 17.98
CA ASN A 28 -7.78 -6.96 17.46
C ASN A 28 -6.41 -6.49 17.95
N ALA A 29 -6.31 -5.41 18.72
CA ALA A 29 -5.05 -4.79 19.09
C ALA A 29 -4.08 -5.80 19.74
N GLU A 30 -4.57 -6.57 20.72
CA GLU A 30 -3.79 -7.63 21.39
C GLU A 30 -3.18 -8.63 20.41
N ARG A 31 -3.97 -9.09 19.43
CA ARG A 31 -3.51 -10.06 18.41
C ARG A 31 -2.47 -9.46 17.47
N LEU A 32 -2.46 -8.14 17.33
CA LEU A 32 -1.55 -7.40 16.47
C LEU A 32 -0.27 -6.96 17.19
N ARG A 33 -0.25 -6.93 18.53
CA ARG A 33 0.94 -6.56 19.30
C ARG A 33 2.09 -7.54 19.08
N GLY A 34 3.31 -6.99 19.08
CA GLY A 34 4.54 -7.76 18.87
C GLY A 34 4.69 -8.37 17.48
N ARG A 35 3.87 -7.95 16.50
CA ARG A 35 3.92 -8.44 15.11
C ARG A 35 4.03 -7.27 14.14
N PRO A 36 4.77 -7.43 13.03
CA PRO A 36 4.75 -6.46 11.95
C PRO A 36 3.35 -6.36 11.32
N VAL A 37 2.81 -5.15 11.25
CA VAL A 37 1.52 -4.85 10.62
C VAL A 37 1.74 -3.95 9.41
N ALA A 38 1.54 -4.50 8.22
CA ALA A 38 1.54 -3.74 6.97
C ALA A 38 0.10 -3.46 6.51
N MET A 39 -0.22 -2.20 6.25
CA MET A 39 -1.57 -1.78 5.84
C MET A 39 -1.58 -1.06 4.49
N TYR A 40 -2.72 -1.12 3.82
CA TYR A 40 -2.97 -0.37 2.58
C TYR A 40 -4.45 0.01 2.45
N CYS A 41 -4.70 1.08 1.69
CA CYS A 41 -6.02 1.46 1.22
C CYS A 41 -5.86 2.12 -0.17
N THR A 42 -6.94 2.61 -0.79
CA THR A 42 -6.87 3.16 -2.15
C THR A 42 -5.79 4.25 -2.31
N GLY A 43 -5.79 5.27 -1.45
CA GLY A 43 -4.90 6.44 -1.54
C GLY A 43 -4.08 6.74 -0.28
N GLY A 44 -4.02 5.82 0.69
CA GLY A 44 -3.21 5.96 1.91
C GLY A 44 -3.89 6.63 3.10
N VAL A 45 -4.79 7.60 2.90
CA VAL A 45 -5.36 8.42 4.01
C VAL A 45 -5.98 7.62 5.16
N ARG A 46 -6.68 6.52 4.89
CA ARG A 46 -7.27 5.68 5.95
C ARG A 46 -6.21 4.94 6.74
N CYS A 47 -5.10 4.56 6.10
CA CYS A 47 -3.99 3.90 6.76
C CYS A 47 -3.22 4.86 7.66
N GLU A 48 -3.10 6.14 7.28
CA GLU A 48 -2.47 7.16 8.13
C GLU A 48 -3.17 7.21 9.49
N LEU A 49 -4.50 7.34 9.45
CA LEU A 49 -5.33 7.38 10.66
C LEU A 49 -5.34 6.04 11.40
N ALA A 50 -5.44 4.92 10.69
CA ALA A 50 -5.43 3.58 11.31
C ALA A 50 -4.11 3.28 12.01
N SER A 51 -2.98 3.72 11.42
CA SER A 51 -1.65 3.44 11.95
C SER A 51 -1.38 4.26 13.20
N ALA A 52 -1.82 5.53 13.21
CA ALA A 52 -1.79 6.35 14.42
C ALA A 52 -2.65 5.73 15.54
N HIS A 53 -3.84 5.22 15.19
CA HIS A 53 -4.73 4.55 16.15
C HIS A 53 -4.10 3.27 16.73
N LEU A 54 -3.52 2.41 15.90
CA LEU A 54 -2.84 1.19 16.34
C LEU A 54 -1.64 1.49 17.26
N ARG A 55 -0.84 2.52 16.94
CA ARG A 55 0.26 2.96 17.80
C ARG A 55 -0.24 3.46 19.15
N HIS A 56 -1.35 4.19 19.17
CA HIS A 56 -1.99 4.60 20.44
C HIS A 56 -2.43 3.41 21.30
N LEU A 57 -2.82 2.29 20.67
CA LEU A 57 -3.17 1.04 21.35
C LEU A 57 -1.95 0.16 21.73
N GLY A 58 -0.72 0.65 21.52
CA GLY A 58 0.52 -0.07 21.83
C GLY A 58 0.94 -1.11 20.79
N VAL A 59 0.53 -0.95 19.54
CA VAL A 59 1.06 -1.72 18.40
C VAL A 59 2.10 -0.87 17.69
N ASP A 60 3.38 -1.15 17.92
CA ASP A 60 4.48 -0.27 17.50
C ASP A 60 4.96 -0.50 16.07
N ASP A 61 5.06 -1.78 15.65
CA ASP A 61 5.54 -2.17 14.33
C ASP A 61 4.41 -2.09 13.29
N VAL A 62 4.02 -0.86 12.96
CA VAL A 62 2.98 -0.56 11.98
C VAL A 62 3.56 0.23 10.83
N VAL A 63 3.49 -0.36 9.63
CA VAL A 63 3.86 0.28 8.37
C VAL A 63 2.66 0.35 7.42
N GLN A 64 2.74 1.27 6.47
CA GLN A 64 1.68 1.46 5.49
C GLN A 64 2.25 1.69 4.09
N LEU A 65 1.48 1.27 3.08
CA LEU A 65 1.77 1.56 1.69
C LEU A 65 1.57 3.05 1.42
N ARG A 66 2.67 3.80 1.33
CA ARG A 66 2.65 5.24 1.06
C ARG A 66 1.96 5.53 -0.27
N GLY A 67 0.98 6.43 -0.25
CA GLY A 67 0.15 6.74 -1.43
C GLY A 67 -0.87 5.65 -1.81
N GLY A 68 -0.95 4.58 -1.03
CA GLY A 68 -1.92 3.50 -1.23
C GLY A 68 -1.69 2.67 -2.49
N VAL A 69 -2.72 1.90 -2.84
CA VAL A 69 -2.71 1.02 -4.02
C VAL A 69 -2.58 1.82 -5.32
N HIS A 70 -3.14 3.03 -5.38
CA HIS A 70 -3.03 3.87 -6.58
C HIS A 70 -1.56 4.13 -6.94
N ARG A 71 -0.79 4.63 -5.98
CA ARG A 71 0.66 4.89 -6.14
C ARG A 71 1.45 3.62 -6.46
N TYR A 72 1.06 2.50 -5.85
CA TYR A 72 1.67 1.21 -6.14
C TYR A 72 1.46 0.77 -7.60
N LEU A 73 0.27 0.97 -8.15
CA LEU A 73 -0.04 0.59 -9.53
C LEU A 73 0.67 1.50 -10.55
N GLU A 74 0.81 2.80 -10.26
CA GLU A 74 1.66 3.72 -11.03
C GLU A 74 3.10 3.18 -11.10
N TYR A 75 3.69 2.88 -9.94
CA TYR A 75 5.06 2.36 -9.83
C TYR A 75 5.24 1.05 -10.61
N VAL A 76 4.33 0.09 -10.47
CA VAL A 76 4.39 -1.18 -11.21
C VAL A 76 4.27 -0.96 -12.71
N GLY A 77 3.38 -0.05 -13.15
CA GLY A 77 3.23 0.32 -14.55
C GLY A 77 4.50 0.93 -15.14
N GLU A 78 5.14 1.83 -14.41
CA GLU A 78 6.42 2.43 -14.82
C GLU A 78 7.53 1.39 -14.94
N ARG A 79 7.67 0.50 -13.95
CA ARG A 79 8.67 -0.58 -14.01
C ARG A 79 8.46 -1.45 -15.25
N ARG A 80 7.20 -1.84 -15.50
CA ARG A 80 6.83 -2.64 -16.69
C ARG A 80 7.21 -1.96 -18.00
N ARG A 81 7.10 -0.63 -18.10
CA ARG A 81 7.50 0.14 -19.30
C ARG A 81 9.01 0.24 -19.48
N ARG A 82 9.76 0.36 -18.37
CA ARG A 82 11.23 0.45 -18.40
C ARG A 82 11.91 -0.89 -18.74
N ASP A 83 11.24 -2.00 -18.51
CA ASP A 83 11.74 -3.34 -18.87
C ASP A 83 11.56 -3.58 -20.39
N GLU A 84 12.46 -3.02 -21.21
CA GLU A 84 12.43 -3.01 -22.71
C GLU A 84 12.50 -4.39 -23.40
N GLY A 85 12.51 -5.50 -22.66
CA GLY A 85 12.74 -6.86 -23.19
C GLY A 85 11.50 -7.75 -23.36
N GLY A 86 10.27 -7.28 -23.10
CA GLY A 86 9.04 -8.07 -23.30
C GLY A 86 8.92 -9.34 -22.44
N GLY A 87 9.84 -9.58 -21.51
CA GLY A 87 9.84 -10.74 -20.61
C GLY A 87 8.95 -10.53 -19.39
N GLY A 88 7.63 -10.48 -19.58
CA GLY A 88 6.54 -10.84 -18.65
C GLY A 88 6.68 -10.74 -17.11
N GLY A 89 7.57 -9.92 -16.55
CA GLY A 89 8.02 -10.05 -15.15
C GLY A 89 7.41 -9.07 -14.15
N ALA A 90 6.92 -7.91 -14.57
CA ALA A 90 6.32 -6.92 -13.67
C ALA A 90 4.84 -7.26 -13.34
N GLY A 91 4.60 -8.50 -12.90
CA GLY A 91 3.31 -8.90 -12.36
C GLY A 91 3.11 -8.31 -10.97
N GLY A 92 2.44 -7.16 -10.87
CA GLY A 92 2.09 -6.58 -9.57
C GLY A 92 1.39 -7.60 -8.65
N LEU A 93 1.61 -7.49 -7.34
CA LEU A 93 1.03 -8.33 -6.29
C LEU A 93 -0.46 -8.03 -6.04
N PHE A 94 -0.94 -6.88 -6.49
CA PHE A 94 -2.35 -6.51 -6.38
C PHE A 94 -3.19 -7.27 -7.40
N ARG A 95 -4.23 -7.97 -6.93
CA ARG A 95 -5.16 -8.75 -7.76
C ARG A 95 -6.49 -8.03 -7.90
N GLY A 96 -7.10 -8.11 -9.08
CA GLY A 96 -8.40 -7.50 -9.37
C GLY A 96 -8.30 -6.05 -9.82
N LYS A 97 -9.32 -5.24 -9.50
CA LYS A 97 -9.39 -3.81 -9.82
C LYS A 97 -9.28 -2.97 -8.55
N LEU A 98 -8.80 -1.74 -8.70
CA LEU A 98 -8.77 -0.76 -7.61
C LEU A 98 -10.12 -0.03 -7.56
N PHE A 99 -10.78 -0.06 -6.40
CA PHE A 99 -11.97 0.74 -6.18
C PHE A 99 -11.60 2.22 -5.97
N VAL A 100 -12.28 3.12 -6.67
CA VAL A 100 -12.10 4.58 -6.61
C VAL A 100 -13.43 5.28 -6.32
N PHE A 101 -13.36 6.40 -5.60
CA PHE A 101 -14.53 7.12 -5.10
C PHE A 101 -15.00 8.22 -6.06
N ASP A 102 -15.15 7.86 -7.33
CA ASP A 102 -15.68 8.74 -8.39
C ASP A 102 -16.57 7.93 -9.36
N ALA A 103 -17.00 8.57 -10.45
CA ALA A 103 -17.88 7.99 -11.44
C ALA A 103 -17.37 6.67 -12.07
N ARG A 104 -16.05 6.46 -12.10
CA ARG A 104 -15.42 5.25 -12.64
C ARG A 104 -15.71 4.04 -11.78
N ARG A 105 -15.86 4.22 -10.45
CA ARG A 105 -16.04 3.21 -9.40
C ARG A 105 -14.88 2.22 -9.25
N THR A 106 -14.30 1.75 -10.36
CA THR A 106 -13.17 0.83 -10.40
C THR A 106 -12.22 1.19 -11.53
N VAL A 107 -10.92 1.05 -11.31
CA VAL A 107 -9.86 1.18 -12.32
C VAL A 107 -8.97 -0.05 -12.30
N THR A 108 -8.45 -0.44 -13.46
CA THR A 108 -7.51 -1.54 -13.64
C THR A 108 -6.08 -1.07 -13.40
N ALA A 109 -5.18 -2.04 -13.18
CA ALA A 109 -3.75 -1.75 -13.08
C ALA A 109 -3.19 -1.05 -14.34
N ALA A 110 -3.69 -1.42 -15.52
CA ALA A 110 -3.30 -0.79 -16.78
C ALA A 110 -3.75 0.67 -16.84
N GLU A 111 -5.05 0.94 -16.55
CA GLU A 111 -5.59 2.31 -16.55
C GLU A 111 -4.85 3.25 -15.60
N VAL A 112 -4.44 2.77 -14.42
CA VAL A 112 -3.65 3.57 -13.48
C VAL A 112 -2.21 3.72 -13.97
N GLY A 113 -1.57 2.61 -14.35
CA GLY A 113 -0.19 2.60 -14.81
C GLY A 113 0.04 3.51 -16.02
N ASP A 114 -0.89 3.54 -16.98
CA ASP A 114 -0.81 4.33 -18.21
C ASP A 114 -1.11 5.83 -18.02
N SER A 115 -1.67 6.20 -16.86
CA SER A 115 -2.00 7.60 -16.53
C SER A 115 -0.91 8.36 -15.79
N ALA A 116 0.15 7.66 -15.32
CA ALA A 116 1.24 8.28 -14.56
C ALA A 116 2.10 9.20 -15.45
N THR A 117 2.32 10.44 -15.01
CA THR A 117 3.17 11.39 -15.74
C THR A 117 4.66 11.15 -15.42
N PRO A 118 5.61 11.59 -16.28
CA PRO A 118 7.05 11.47 -15.98
C PRO A 118 7.47 12.11 -14.65
N ASP A 119 6.77 13.14 -14.19
CA ASP A 119 7.03 13.81 -12.91
C ASP A 119 6.60 12.95 -11.71
N ASP A 120 5.52 12.18 -11.86
CA ASP A 120 5.07 11.21 -10.85
C ASP A 120 6.12 10.11 -10.65
N ALA A 121 6.78 9.68 -11.74
CA ALA A 121 7.84 8.68 -11.73
C ALA A 121 9.09 9.17 -10.99
N ALA A 122 9.49 10.43 -11.24
CA ALA A 122 10.63 11.05 -10.56
C ALA A 122 10.42 11.12 -9.04
N ALA A 123 9.20 11.46 -8.60
CA ALA A 123 8.86 11.50 -7.17
C ALA A 123 8.79 10.10 -6.51
N ALA A 124 8.53 9.03 -7.27
CA ALA A 124 8.56 7.65 -6.76
C ALA A 124 10.01 7.14 -6.63
N ALA A 125 10.86 7.40 -7.63
CA ALA A 125 12.26 6.97 -7.65
C ALA A 125 13.14 7.72 -6.64
N ALA A 126 12.94 9.03 -6.46
CA ALA A 126 13.73 9.86 -5.55
C ALA A 126 13.57 9.51 -4.05
N ARG A 127 12.65 8.62 -3.71
CA ARG A 127 12.38 8.18 -2.32
C ARG A 127 12.82 6.73 -2.06
N GLY A 128 13.42 6.07 -3.05
CA GLY A 128 13.92 4.71 -2.98
C GLY A 128 15.44 4.65 -2.96
N ASP A 129 16.09 5.41 -2.07
CA ASP A 129 17.45 5.12 -1.63
C ASP A 129 17.65 5.67 -0.22
N GLY A 130 18.05 4.82 0.72
CA GLY A 130 18.14 5.20 2.13
C GLY A 130 18.17 4.03 3.11
N GLY A 131 18.55 2.83 2.65
CA GLY A 131 18.71 1.64 3.48
C GLY A 131 20.13 1.08 3.39
N GLY A 132 21.01 1.53 4.29
CA GLY A 132 22.03 0.67 4.91
C GLY A 132 23.47 0.74 4.41
N SER A 133 24.31 1.45 5.15
CA SER A 133 25.60 0.91 5.63
C SER A 133 26.07 1.71 6.85
N ASP A 134 25.58 1.35 8.04
CA ASP A 134 26.35 1.62 9.26
C ASP A 134 27.20 0.38 9.53
N SER A 135 28.41 0.42 8.96
CA SER A 135 29.46 -0.54 9.23
C SER A 135 30.36 0.01 10.34
N GLY A 136 30.20 -0.56 11.53
CA GLY A 136 31.27 -0.99 12.43
C GLY A 136 32.33 0.01 12.88
N GLY A 137 32.49 0.13 14.20
CA GLY A 137 33.69 0.71 14.80
C GLY A 137 33.70 0.52 16.31
N GLY A 138 33.98 -0.70 16.77
CA GLY A 138 34.39 -0.92 18.15
C GLY A 138 35.85 -0.53 18.37
N ALA A 139 36.10 0.25 19.42
CA ALA A 139 37.25 0.21 20.33
C ALA A 139 36.97 1.16 21.49
#